data_AF-A0A5N6WKI3-F1
#
_entry.id   AF-A0A5N6WKI3-F1
#
_cell.length_a   1.000
_cell.length_b   1.000
_cell.length_c   1.000
_cell.angle_alpha   90.00
_cell.angle_beta   90.00
_cell.angle_gamma   90.00
#
_symmetry.space_group_name_H-M   'P 1'
#
loop_
_entity.id
_entity.type
_entity.pdbx_description
1 polymer ?
#
loop_
_entity_poly.entity_id
_entity_poly.type
_entity_poly.pdbx_seq_one_letter_code
_entity_poly.pdbx_strand_id
1 'polypeptide(L)'
;MIKKGLPVIPGKDLVLPLLASAPEPVRVEKPQPELPETKSVPIPEPNDYTKQTEEVTPTPPVELPPISPYGQLWERFRSLEFPGQHASLSTNPDLVFHVKVYIFATRFLIEPLRQQCLKSIHRDLCNFAVNRNNVSQILDLLEFTYAHTKRYELSQRSPVRELIIHYAACEARALAENQKLTDILDSNSEMGSDFVIKLVQ
;
A
#
# COMPACT_ATOMS: atom_id res chain seq x y z
N MET A 1 -16.62 36.64 44.06
CA MET A 1 -15.17 36.35 44.08
C MET A 1 -14.95 35.10 44.91
N ILE A 2 -14.75 33.94 44.27
CA ILE A 2 -14.50 32.65 44.95
C ILE A 2 -13.22 32.08 44.33
N LYS A 3 -12.11 32.17 45.08
CA LYS A 3 -10.82 31.59 44.71
C LYS A 3 -10.88 30.08 44.96
N LYS A 4 -10.95 29.27 43.91
CA LYS A 4 -10.73 27.82 43.99
C LYS A 4 -9.23 27.56 43.90
N GLY A 5 -8.66 27.03 44.97
CA GLY A 5 -7.27 26.58 45.04
C GLY A 5 -7.05 25.36 44.15
N LEU A 6 -5.93 25.39 43.42
CA LEU A 6 -5.44 24.30 42.57
C LEU A 6 -4.69 23.28 43.45
N PRO A 7 -4.93 21.97 43.32
CA PRO A 7 -4.13 20.98 44.02
C PRO A 7 -2.75 20.83 43.34
N VAL A 8 -1.71 21.05 44.14
CA VAL A 8 -0.30 20.80 43.85
C VAL A 8 -0.06 19.29 43.83
N ILE A 9 0.45 18.76 42.72
CA ILE A 9 0.86 17.36 42.59
C ILE A 9 2.35 17.28 42.97
N PRO A 10 2.75 16.43 43.94
CA PRO A 10 4.15 16.30 44.34
C PRO A 10 4.99 15.62 43.26
N GLY A 11 6.17 16.19 43.03
CA GLY A 11 7.19 15.67 42.11
C GLY A 11 7.61 14.25 42.49
N LYS A 12 7.63 13.37 41.48
CA LYS A 12 8.30 12.08 41.55
C LYS A 12 9.63 12.22 40.82
N ASP A 13 10.70 12.07 41.59
CA ASP A 13 12.07 11.98 41.12
C ASP A 13 12.21 10.83 40.11
N LEU A 14 12.35 11.18 38.84
CA LEU A 14 12.81 10.27 37.80
C LEU A 14 14.34 10.21 37.88
N VAL A 15 14.86 9.35 38.76
CA VAL A 15 16.25 8.89 38.68
C VAL A 15 16.31 7.85 37.56
N LEU A 16 16.80 8.26 36.39
CA LEU A 16 17.15 7.36 35.29
C LEU A 16 18.41 6.56 35.69
N PRO A 17 18.42 5.22 35.61
CA PRO A 17 19.66 4.46 35.68
C PRO A 17 20.51 4.73 34.43
N LEU A 18 21.78 5.03 34.68
CA LEU A 18 22.86 5.18 33.72
C LEU A 18 22.91 4.00 32.74
N LEU A 19 22.91 4.29 31.43
CA LEU A 19 23.12 3.32 30.35
C LEU A 19 24.42 2.53 30.60
N ALA A 20 24.30 1.22 30.80
CA ALA A 20 25.42 0.31 30.62
C ALA A 20 25.67 0.14 29.11
N SER A 21 26.92 0.34 28.70
CA SER A 21 27.39 0.18 27.33
C SER A 21 27.08 -1.22 26.80
N ALA A 22 26.39 -1.30 25.66
CA ALA A 22 26.21 -2.55 24.93
C ALA A 22 27.56 -3.01 24.33
N PRO A 23 27.87 -4.31 24.33
CA PRO A 23 29.06 -4.84 23.66
C PRO A 23 28.89 -4.79 22.13
N GLU A 24 29.99 -4.48 21.43
CA GLU A 24 30.02 -4.41 19.96
C GLU A 24 29.63 -5.74 19.30
N PRO A 25 28.95 -5.71 18.13
CA PRO A 25 28.62 -6.92 17.39
C PRO A 25 29.88 -7.55 16.78
N VAL A 26 30.15 -8.79 17.18
CA VAL A 26 31.15 -9.67 16.56
C VAL A 26 30.80 -9.86 15.08
N ARG A 27 31.76 -9.52 14.20
CA ARG A 27 31.70 -9.73 12.76
C ARG A 27 31.74 -11.24 12.46
N VAL A 28 30.59 -11.81 12.10
CA VAL A 28 30.52 -13.18 11.56
C VAL A 28 30.93 -13.15 10.10
N GLU A 29 32.10 -13.70 9.80
CA GLU A 29 32.61 -13.91 8.45
C GLU A 29 31.82 -15.05 7.77
N LYS A 30 31.26 -14.76 6.59
CA LYS A 30 30.39 -15.68 5.84
C LYS A 30 31.27 -16.49 4.87
N PRO A 31 31.29 -17.84 4.92
CA PRO A 31 32.06 -18.63 3.97
C PRO A 31 31.53 -18.51 2.52
N GLN A 32 32.44 -18.38 1.56
CA GLN A 32 32.15 -18.44 0.12
C GLN A 32 31.75 -19.88 -0.31
N PRO A 33 30.81 -20.06 -1.25
CA PRO A 33 30.60 -21.35 -1.91
C PRO A 33 31.68 -21.60 -2.99
N GLU A 34 32.41 -22.71 -2.85
CA GLU A 34 33.32 -23.25 -3.87
C GLU A 34 32.55 -23.84 -5.06
N LEU A 35 33.03 -23.58 -6.29
CA LEU A 35 32.58 -24.23 -7.52
C LEU A 35 33.08 -25.69 -7.57
N PRO A 36 32.23 -26.68 -7.88
CA PRO A 36 32.71 -28.03 -8.14
C PRO A 36 33.32 -28.17 -9.54
N GLU A 37 34.49 -28.80 -9.54
CA GLU A 37 35.38 -29.10 -10.67
C GLU A 37 34.74 -29.98 -11.75
N THR A 38 35.14 -29.70 -12.99
CA THR A 38 34.86 -30.46 -14.20
C THR A 38 35.45 -31.88 -14.15
N LYS A 39 34.61 -32.90 -14.36
CA LYS A 39 35.07 -34.25 -14.74
C LYS A 39 34.61 -34.57 -16.16
N SER A 40 35.59 -34.83 -17.02
CA SER A 40 35.52 -35.20 -18.43
C SER A 40 35.34 -36.70 -18.63
N VAL A 41 34.41 -37.12 -19.51
CA VAL A 41 34.26 -38.50 -20.07
C VAL A 41 33.63 -38.36 -21.50
N PRO A 42 33.92 -39.24 -22.49
CA PRO A 42 34.56 -38.87 -23.77
C PRO A 42 33.68 -38.77 -25.05
N ILE A 43 34.35 -38.28 -26.10
CA ILE A 43 33.96 -38.13 -27.51
C ILE A 43 33.58 -39.47 -28.17
N PRO A 44 32.46 -39.53 -28.91
CA PRO A 44 32.28 -40.46 -30.03
C PRO A 44 32.64 -39.77 -31.36
N GLU A 45 33.39 -40.50 -32.19
CA GLU A 45 33.82 -40.12 -33.55
C GLU A 45 32.68 -40.26 -34.62
N PRO A 46 32.90 -39.83 -35.87
CA PRO A 46 31.95 -39.03 -36.64
C PRO A 46 31.01 -39.85 -37.53
N ASN A 47 29.75 -39.43 -37.59
CA ASN A 47 28.84 -39.85 -38.66
C ASN A 47 28.61 -38.68 -39.62
N ASP A 48 29.06 -38.93 -40.85
CA ASP A 48 28.99 -38.13 -42.05
C ASP A 48 27.53 -37.97 -42.56
N TYR A 49 27.36 -37.03 -43.50
CA TYR A 49 26.20 -36.75 -44.36
C TYR A 49 25.27 -35.58 -43.97
N THR A 50 25.55 -34.49 -44.69
CA THR A 50 24.61 -33.66 -45.48
C THR A 50 23.92 -32.46 -44.83
N LYS A 51 24.34 -31.29 -45.35
CA LYS A 51 23.61 -30.02 -45.43
C LYS A 51 22.10 -30.23 -45.60
N GLN A 52 21.32 -29.70 -44.67
CA GLN A 52 20.01 -29.11 -44.94
C GLN A 52 19.96 -27.75 -44.26
N THR A 53 20.04 -26.70 -45.07
CA THR A 53 19.63 -25.34 -44.71
C THR A 53 18.14 -25.38 -44.41
N GLU A 54 17.76 -25.33 -43.12
CA GLU A 54 16.40 -25.02 -42.74
C GLU A 54 16.19 -23.50 -42.75
N GLU A 55 15.15 -23.15 -43.49
CA GLU A 55 14.63 -21.85 -43.80
C GLU A 55 14.09 -21.18 -42.51
N VAL A 56 14.54 -19.96 -42.22
CA VAL A 56 14.03 -19.17 -41.10
C VAL A 56 12.59 -18.79 -41.39
N THR A 57 11.65 -19.51 -40.78
CA THR A 57 10.25 -19.11 -40.72
C THR A 57 10.11 -17.92 -39.77
N PRO A 58 9.40 -16.84 -40.18
CA PRO A 58 9.21 -15.70 -39.31
C PRO A 58 8.30 -16.11 -38.15
N THR A 59 8.81 -15.98 -36.93
CA THR A 59 8.02 -16.14 -35.70
C THR A 59 6.81 -15.19 -35.77
N PRO A 60 5.58 -15.69 -35.55
CA PRO A 60 4.42 -14.82 -35.48
C PRO A 60 4.60 -13.81 -34.32
N PRO A 61 4.07 -12.59 -34.44
CA PRO A 61 4.16 -11.60 -33.38
C PRO A 61 3.61 -12.21 -32.09
N VAL A 62 4.42 -12.20 -31.03
CA VAL A 62 3.98 -12.54 -29.68
C VAL A 62 2.86 -11.56 -29.34
N GLU A 63 1.60 -12.01 -29.43
CA GLU A 63 0.47 -11.27 -28.89
C GLU A 63 0.74 -11.10 -27.39
N LEU A 64 1.04 -9.86 -26.99
CA LEU A 64 1.11 -9.51 -25.59
C LEU A 64 -0.23 -9.91 -24.95
N PRO A 65 -0.21 -10.60 -23.79
CA PRO A 65 -1.45 -10.92 -23.10
C PRO A 65 -2.24 -9.62 -22.87
N PRO A 66 -3.57 -9.66 -22.98
CA PRO A 66 -4.40 -8.47 -22.82
C PRO A 66 -4.04 -7.80 -21.49
N ILE A 67 -3.67 -6.53 -21.57
CA ILE A 67 -3.36 -5.70 -20.41
C ILE A 67 -4.57 -5.80 -19.47
N SER A 68 -4.38 -6.45 -18.32
CA SER A 68 -5.44 -6.57 -17.33
C SER A 68 -5.95 -5.16 -17.02
N PRO A 69 -7.26 -4.87 -17.09
CA PRO A 69 -7.80 -3.54 -16.81
C PRO A 69 -7.37 -3.02 -15.42
N TYR A 70 -7.21 -3.94 -14.47
CA TYR A 70 -6.72 -3.65 -13.12
C TYR A 70 -5.24 -3.21 -13.09
N GLY A 71 -4.43 -3.60 -14.07
CA GLY A 71 -3.03 -3.18 -14.17
C GLY A 71 -2.89 -1.68 -14.42
N GLN A 72 -3.69 -1.14 -15.35
CA GLN A 72 -3.73 0.29 -15.63
C GLN A 72 -4.28 1.09 -14.44
N LEU A 73 -5.30 0.54 -13.75
CA LEU A 73 -5.87 1.17 -12.57
C LEU A 73 -4.84 1.31 -11.44
N TRP A 74 -4.03 0.27 -11.24
CA TRP A 74 -2.90 0.26 -10.30
C TRP A 74 -1.78 1.23 -10.70
N GLU A 75 -1.42 1.30 -11.98
CA GLU A 75 -0.42 2.26 -12.48
C GLU A 75 -0.86 3.69 -12.19
N ARG A 76 -2.12 4.03 -12.52
CA ARG A 76 -2.69 5.34 -12.19
C ARG A 76 -2.70 5.60 -10.70
N PHE A 77 -3.10 4.62 -9.89
CA PHE A 77 -3.10 4.77 -8.43
C PHE A 77 -1.69 5.06 -7.91
N ARG A 78 -0.66 4.32 -8.34
CA ARG A 78 0.73 4.53 -7.91
C ARG A 78 1.33 5.84 -8.42
N SER A 79 0.85 6.34 -9.55
CA SER A 79 1.26 7.63 -10.11
C SER A 79 0.69 8.85 -9.37
N LEU A 80 -0.27 8.66 -8.45
CA LEU A 80 -0.81 9.76 -7.66
C LEU A 80 0.29 10.40 -6.82
N GLU A 81 0.40 11.72 -6.89
CA GLU A 81 1.32 12.51 -6.08
C GLU A 81 0.57 13.38 -5.08
N PHE A 82 1.11 13.43 -3.86
CA PHE A 82 0.59 14.26 -2.80
C PHE A 82 1.70 15.18 -2.25
N PRO A 83 1.41 16.47 -2.04
CA PRO A 83 2.35 17.39 -1.42
C PRO A 83 2.66 16.99 0.03
N GLY A 84 3.80 17.46 0.53
CA GLY A 84 4.29 17.16 1.87
C GLY A 84 5.64 16.43 1.89
N GLN A 85 6.22 16.28 3.06
CA GLN A 85 7.50 15.60 3.27
C GLN A 85 7.37 14.09 3.06
N HIS A 86 8.49 13.41 2.75
CA HIS A 86 8.50 11.95 2.73
C HIS A 86 8.09 11.42 4.10
N ALA A 87 6.97 10.70 4.15
CA ALA A 87 6.51 10.08 5.37
C ALA A 87 7.42 8.88 5.69
N SER A 88 7.84 8.74 6.95
CA SER A 88 8.65 7.62 7.42
C SER A 88 7.89 6.29 7.31
N LEU A 89 8.50 5.26 6.72
CA LEU A 89 7.87 3.95 6.57
C LEU A 89 7.39 3.41 7.92
N SER A 90 6.16 2.91 7.96
CA SER A 90 5.61 2.19 9.10
C SER A 90 5.50 0.71 8.74
N THR A 91 5.97 -0.18 9.63
CA THR A 91 5.86 -1.63 9.41
C THR A 91 4.42 -2.11 9.47
N ASN A 92 3.57 -1.44 10.26
CA ASN A 92 2.15 -1.75 10.43
C ASN A 92 1.36 -0.44 10.46
N PRO A 93 1.02 0.16 9.30
CA PRO A 93 0.31 1.42 9.25
C PRO A 93 -1.14 1.27 9.73
N ASP A 94 -1.57 2.13 10.65
CA ASP A 94 -2.98 2.26 11.03
C ASP A 94 -3.67 3.25 10.08
N LEU A 95 -4.23 2.70 9.00
CA LEU A 95 -4.90 3.49 7.95
C LEU A 95 -6.10 4.28 8.50
N VAL A 96 -6.87 3.69 9.43
CA VAL A 96 -8.03 4.37 10.04
C VAL A 96 -7.56 5.54 10.90
N PHE A 97 -6.47 5.39 11.64
CA PHE A 97 -5.86 6.50 12.37
C PHE A 97 -5.43 7.62 11.43
N HIS A 98 -4.77 7.32 10.30
CA HIS A 98 -4.43 8.35 9.33
C HIS A 98 -5.66 9.08 8.78
N VAL A 99 -6.79 8.39 8.53
CA VAL A 99 -8.06 9.02 8.14
C VAL A 99 -8.63 9.88 9.27
N LYS A 100 -8.55 9.47 10.53
CA LYS A 100 -8.96 10.30 11.68
C LYS A 100 -8.16 11.59 11.76
N VAL A 101 -6.84 11.53 11.55
CA VAL A 101 -5.97 12.72 11.51
C VAL A 101 -6.29 13.58 10.29
N TYR A 102 -6.61 12.99 9.14
CA TYR A 102 -7.09 13.72 7.96
C TYR A 102 -8.38 14.50 8.24
N ILE A 103 -9.37 13.86 8.87
CA ILE A 103 -10.64 14.49 9.25
C ILE A 103 -10.39 15.64 10.25
N PHE A 104 -9.51 15.41 11.22
CA PHE A 104 -9.08 16.45 12.15
C PHE A 104 -8.46 17.64 11.40
N ALA A 105 -7.49 17.39 10.53
CA ALA A 105 -6.81 18.42 9.76
C ALA A 105 -7.79 19.21 8.86
N THR A 106 -8.75 18.53 8.24
CA THR A 106 -9.79 19.15 7.42
C THR A 106 -10.72 20.02 8.26
N ARG A 107 -11.16 19.54 9.43
CA ARG A 107 -12.04 20.29 10.34
C ARG A 107 -11.39 21.57 10.87
N PHE A 108 -10.08 21.52 11.14
CA PHE A 108 -9.32 22.65 11.66
C PHE A 108 -8.56 23.44 10.58
N LEU A 109 -8.79 23.13 9.29
CA LEU A 109 -8.17 23.82 8.15
C LEU A 109 -6.64 23.81 8.17
N ILE A 110 -6.04 22.73 8.68
CA ILE A 110 -4.58 22.54 8.76
C ILE A 110 -4.11 21.87 7.47
N GLU A 111 -3.99 22.66 6.40
CA GLU A 111 -3.73 22.15 5.06
C GLU A 111 -2.45 21.29 4.94
N PRO A 112 -1.28 21.68 5.49
CA PRO A 112 -0.08 20.84 5.38
C PRO A 112 -0.24 19.46 6.03
N LEU A 113 -0.98 19.39 7.15
CA LEU A 113 -1.27 18.12 7.83
C LEU A 113 -2.23 17.27 6.99
N ARG A 114 -3.26 17.89 6.42
CA ARG A 114 -4.22 17.21 5.54
C ARG A 114 -3.52 16.55 4.35
N GLN A 115 -2.63 17.30 3.71
CA GLN A 115 -1.81 16.82 2.59
C GLN A 115 -0.88 15.68 3.02
N GLN A 116 -0.21 15.81 4.17
CA GLN A 116 0.67 14.78 4.69
C GLN A 116 -0.08 13.49 5.05
N CYS A 117 -1.32 13.58 5.54
CA CYS A 117 -2.18 12.42 5.75
C CYS A 117 -2.46 11.68 4.44
N LEU A 118 -2.85 12.39 3.37
CA LEU A 118 -3.10 11.76 2.06
C LEU A 118 -1.83 11.05 1.54
N LYS A 119 -0.67 11.70 1.64
CA LYS A 119 0.61 11.12 1.25
C LYS A 119 0.96 9.86 2.03
N SER A 120 0.71 9.87 3.34
CA SER A 120 0.97 8.71 4.21
C SER A 120 0.02 7.56 3.89
N ILE A 121 -1.29 7.84 3.76
CA ILE A 121 -2.31 6.86 3.38
C ILE A 121 -1.98 6.22 2.04
N HIS A 122 -1.68 7.04 1.02
CA HIS A 122 -1.35 6.55 -0.32
C HIS A 122 -0.12 5.64 -0.32
N ARG A 123 0.95 6.06 0.34
CA ARG A 123 2.16 5.24 0.53
C ARG A 123 1.83 3.91 1.20
N ASP A 124 1.05 3.94 2.27
CA ASP A 124 0.72 2.74 3.04
C ASP A 124 -0.15 1.79 2.23
N LEU A 125 -1.14 2.31 1.50
CA LEU A 125 -1.96 1.54 0.57
C LEU A 125 -1.13 0.95 -0.59
N CYS A 126 -0.16 1.69 -1.14
CA CYS A 126 0.74 1.17 -2.18
C CYS A 126 1.55 -0.05 -1.71
N ASN A 127 1.82 -0.16 -0.41
CA ASN A 127 2.55 -1.27 0.20
C ASN A 127 1.64 -2.31 0.87
N PHE A 128 0.32 -2.08 0.88
CA PHE A 128 -0.65 -2.99 1.49
C PHE A 128 -1.07 -4.04 0.46
N ALA A 129 -0.77 -5.31 0.75
CA ALA A 129 -1.20 -6.44 -0.07
C ALA A 129 -2.48 -7.06 0.52
N VAL A 130 -3.60 -6.96 -0.22
CA VAL A 130 -4.87 -7.54 0.22
C VAL A 130 -4.82 -9.06 0.15
N ASN A 131 -5.32 -9.71 1.19
CA ASN A 131 -5.50 -11.14 1.30
C ASN A 131 -6.72 -11.44 2.19
N ARG A 132 -7.11 -12.71 2.28
CA ARG A 132 -8.31 -13.15 3.01
C ARG A 132 -8.32 -12.77 4.49
N ASN A 133 -7.15 -12.57 5.11
CA ASN A 133 -7.04 -12.25 6.53
C ASN A 133 -7.15 -10.76 6.81
N ASN A 134 -6.87 -9.89 5.82
CA ASN A 134 -6.84 -8.44 6.00
C ASN A 134 -7.86 -7.69 5.12
N VAL A 135 -8.60 -8.38 4.25
CA VAL A 135 -9.65 -7.81 3.40
C VAL A 135 -10.65 -6.96 4.19
N SER A 136 -11.04 -7.41 5.39
CA SER A 136 -11.96 -6.68 6.26
C SER A 136 -11.41 -5.32 6.68
N GLN A 137 -10.09 -5.16 6.83
CA GLN A 137 -9.48 -3.88 7.20
C GLN A 137 -9.69 -2.81 6.13
N ILE A 138 -9.67 -3.20 4.85
CA ILE A 138 -9.93 -2.28 3.74
C ILE A 138 -11.42 -1.92 3.65
N LEU A 139 -12.31 -2.89 3.90
CA LEU A 139 -13.75 -2.64 3.94
C LEU A 139 -14.13 -1.73 5.14
N ASP A 140 -13.53 -1.97 6.31
CA ASP A 140 -13.67 -1.12 7.50
C ASP A 140 -13.15 0.30 7.23
N LEU A 141 -12.00 0.43 6.55
CA LEU A 141 -11.45 1.72 6.14
C LEU A 141 -12.40 2.47 5.19
N LEU A 142 -12.97 1.77 4.21
CA LEU A 142 -13.89 2.34 3.23
C LEU A 142 -15.19 2.81 3.90
N GLU A 143 -15.79 1.95 4.71
CA GLU A 143 -16.99 2.23 5.50
C GLU A 143 -16.76 3.43 6.44
N PHE A 144 -15.66 3.40 7.21
CA PHE A 144 -15.28 4.48 8.12
C PHE A 144 -15.10 5.82 7.38
N THR A 145 -14.40 5.80 6.25
CA THR A 145 -14.14 7.02 5.47
C THR A 145 -15.45 7.65 5.01
N TYR A 146 -16.35 6.86 4.41
CA TYR A 146 -17.62 7.39 3.92
C TYR A 146 -18.56 7.81 5.04
N ALA A 147 -18.51 7.17 6.21
CA ALA A 147 -19.30 7.56 7.37
C ALA A 147 -18.87 8.91 7.99
N HIS A 148 -17.60 9.28 7.86
CA HIS A 148 -17.03 10.44 8.58
C HIS A 148 -16.55 11.59 7.69
N THR A 149 -16.67 11.46 6.37
CA THR A 149 -16.37 12.52 5.41
C THR A 149 -17.62 12.85 4.60
N LYS A 150 -17.60 13.95 3.86
CA LYS A 150 -18.67 14.31 2.92
C LYS A 150 -18.17 14.09 1.50
N ARG A 151 -19.09 13.98 0.53
CA ARG A 151 -18.73 13.91 -0.89
C ARG A 151 -17.87 15.10 -1.35
N TYR A 152 -18.13 16.27 -0.77
CA TYR A 152 -17.38 17.49 -1.01
C TYR A 152 -16.80 18.05 0.30
N GLU A 153 -15.51 18.37 0.27
CA GLU A 153 -14.74 18.95 1.36
C GLU A 153 -14.00 20.19 0.85
N LEU A 154 -14.15 21.34 1.52
CA LEU A 154 -13.56 22.61 1.09
C LEU A 154 -13.85 22.96 -0.38
N SER A 155 -15.11 22.76 -0.80
CA SER A 155 -15.61 23.02 -2.16
C SER A 155 -15.03 22.14 -3.27
N GLN A 156 -14.34 21.04 -2.93
CA GLN A 156 -13.81 20.07 -3.89
C GLN A 156 -14.29 18.66 -3.54
N ARG A 157 -14.24 17.72 -4.48
CA ARG A 157 -14.47 16.30 -4.17
C ARG A 157 -13.52 15.85 -3.09
N SER A 158 -14.01 15.05 -2.14
CA SER A 158 -13.21 14.57 -1.00
C SER A 158 -11.97 13.81 -1.47
N PRO A 159 -10.76 14.36 -1.28
CA PRO A 159 -9.52 13.70 -1.69
C PRO A 159 -9.31 12.35 -1.01
N VAL A 160 -9.73 12.20 0.26
CA VAL A 160 -9.57 10.94 0.99
C VAL A 160 -10.55 9.87 0.52
N ARG A 161 -11.80 10.24 0.17
CA ARG A 161 -12.74 9.30 -0.45
C ARG A 161 -12.25 8.84 -1.80
N GLU A 162 -11.80 9.78 -2.66
CA GLU A 162 -11.27 9.48 -3.99
C GLU A 162 -10.04 8.54 -3.92
N LEU A 163 -9.14 8.77 -2.95
CA LEU A 163 -7.97 7.92 -2.74
C LEU A 163 -8.36 6.49 -2.33
N ILE A 164 -9.21 6.35 -1.31
CA ILE A 164 -9.55 5.04 -0.74
C ILE A 164 -10.44 4.23 -1.69
N ILE A 165 -11.39 4.88 -2.39
CA ILE A 165 -12.24 4.19 -3.35
C ILE A 165 -11.46 3.76 -4.60
N HIS A 166 -10.45 4.53 -5.04
CA HIS A 166 -9.55 4.13 -6.13
C HIS A 166 -8.75 2.89 -5.73
N TYR A 167 -8.17 2.87 -4.52
CA TYR A 167 -7.51 1.67 -4.01
C TYR A 167 -8.44 0.45 -3.94
N ALA A 168 -9.66 0.64 -3.42
CA ALA A 168 -10.63 -0.44 -3.36
C ALA A 168 -10.95 -0.99 -4.76
N ALA A 169 -11.04 -0.12 -5.78
CA ALA A 169 -11.26 -0.55 -7.16
C ALA A 169 -10.06 -1.32 -7.73
N CYS A 170 -8.81 -0.94 -7.38
CA CYS A 170 -7.61 -1.70 -7.71
C CYS A 170 -7.66 -3.14 -7.17
N GLU A 171 -8.29 -3.32 -6.01
CA GLU A 171 -8.39 -4.60 -5.29
C GLU A 171 -9.77 -5.26 -5.43
N ALA A 172 -10.60 -4.80 -6.38
CA ALA A 172 -12.01 -5.18 -6.43
C ALA A 172 -12.24 -6.69 -6.51
N ARG A 173 -11.37 -7.44 -7.19
CA ARG A 173 -11.45 -8.90 -7.26
C ARG A 173 -11.30 -9.54 -5.87
N ALA A 174 -10.34 -9.08 -5.08
CA ALA A 174 -10.11 -9.60 -3.73
C ALA A 174 -11.23 -9.16 -2.77
N LEU A 175 -11.74 -7.93 -2.92
CA LEU A 175 -12.84 -7.42 -2.11
C LEU A 175 -14.18 -8.12 -2.41
N ALA A 176 -14.43 -8.48 -3.68
CA ALA A 176 -15.70 -9.09 -4.12
C ALA A 176 -15.95 -10.49 -3.56
N GLU A 177 -14.91 -11.18 -3.05
CA GLU A 177 -15.07 -12.46 -2.34
C GLU A 177 -15.72 -12.29 -0.96
N ASN A 178 -15.79 -11.07 -0.42
CA ASN A 178 -16.31 -10.80 0.91
C ASN A 178 -17.70 -10.13 0.85
N GLN A 179 -18.70 -10.78 1.46
CA GLN A 179 -20.08 -10.30 1.52
C GLN A 179 -20.21 -8.88 2.10
N LYS A 180 -19.31 -8.49 3.02
CA LYS A 180 -19.30 -7.14 3.60
C LYS A 180 -19.18 -6.06 2.53
N LEU A 181 -18.52 -6.31 1.39
CA LEU A 181 -18.47 -5.34 0.29
C LEU A 181 -19.87 -5.03 -0.24
N THR A 182 -20.68 -6.04 -0.51
CA THR A 182 -22.05 -5.87 -0.99
C THR A 182 -22.88 -5.08 0.02
N ASP A 183 -22.78 -5.45 1.30
CA ASP A 183 -23.56 -4.82 2.37
C ASP A 183 -23.26 -3.32 2.51
N ILE A 184 -21.99 -2.90 2.40
CA ILE A 184 -21.61 -1.48 2.50
C ILE A 184 -21.97 -0.69 1.24
N LEU A 185 -21.95 -1.31 0.05
CA LEU A 185 -22.35 -0.66 -1.20
C LEU A 185 -23.87 -0.46 -1.26
N ASP A 186 -24.66 -1.44 -0.81
CA ASP A 186 -26.12 -1.35 -0.72
C ASP A 186 -26.55 -0.28 0.29
N SER A 187 -25.81 -0.15 1.38
CA SER A 187 -26.08 0.83 2.44
C SER A 187 -25.65 2.27 2.07
N ASN A 188 -24.78 2.44 1.07
CA ASN A 188 -24.21 3.73 0.71
C ASN A 188 -24.14 3.94 -0.81
N SER A 189 -25.19 4.56 -1.36
CA SER A 189 -25.29 4.82 -2.81
C SER A 189 -24.18 5.70 -3.37
N GLU A 190 -23.62 6.63 -2.57
CA GLU A 190 -22.47 7.43 -3.01
C GLU A 190 -21.24 6.56 -3.20
N MET A 191 -20.97 5.68 -2.23
CA MET A 191 -19.88 4.71 -2.30
C MET A 191 -20.04 3.77 -3.49
N GLY A 192 -21.24 3.22 -3.71
CA GLY A 192 -21.57 2.39 -4.86
C GLY A 192 -21.29 3.08 -6.20
N SER A 193 -21.76 4.32 -6.34
CA SER A 193 -21.56 5.11 -7.56
C SER A 193 -20.08 5.41 -7.80
N ASP A 194 -19.36 5.86 -6.76
CA ASP A 194 -17.95 6.19 -6.87
C ASP A 194 -17.10 4.93 -7.14
N PHE A 195 -17.45 3.78 -6.56
CA PHE A 195 -16.80 2.48 -6.84
C PHE A 195 -16.92 2.06 -8.31
N VAL A 196 -18.15 2.07 -8.84
CA VAL A 196 -18.42 1.71 -10.25
C VAL A 196 -17.71 2.65 -11.20
N ILE A 197 -17.72 3.96 -10.92
CA ILE A 197 -16.99 4.95 -11.71
C ILE A 197 -15.49 4.65 -11.73
N LYS A 198 -14.88 4.24 -10.62
CA LYS A 198 -13.45 3.89 -10.59
C LYS A 198 -13.13 2.61 -11.36
N LEU A 199 -14.02 1.63 -11.39
CA LEU A 199 -13.78 0.36 -12.10
C LEU A 199 -13.71 0.51 -13.62
N VAL A 200 -14.31 1.56 -14.16
CA VAL A 200 -14.38 1.81 -15.61
C VAL A 200 -13.39 2.87 -16.10
N GLN A 201 -12.55 3.41 -15.21
CA GLN A 201 -11.52 4.41 -15.54
C GLN A 201 -10.22 3.76 -15.98
#